data_AF-A0A7C3XUN7-F1
#
_entry.id   AF-A0A7C3XUN7-F1
#
_cell.length_a   1.000
_cell.length_b   1.000
_cell.length_c   1.000
_cell.angle_alpha   90.00
_cell.angle_beta   90.00
_cell.angle_gamma   90.00
#
_symmetry.space_group_name_H-M   'P 1'
#
loop_
_entity.id
_entity.type
_entity.pdbx_description
1 polymer ?
#
loop_
_entity_poly.entity_id
_entity_poly.type
_entity_poly.pdbx_seq_one_letter_code
_entity_poly.pdbx_strand_id
1 'polypeptide(L)'
;MENPQPTIEELLKNMEKISGGDPRPMRVLAQINPAFVFEQARSRKFVMDLPLIPAKYKHLIMVAVAAAVESELCTTTFMKGAKVAGVSKEEMAEAIMVARQAKAATIFAASVDGFEELLKDT
;
A
#
# COMPACT_ATOMS: atom_id res chain seq x y z
N MET A 1 28.97 -13.11 1.17
CA MET A 1 28.92 -12.96 -0.30
C MET A 1 27.58 -12.30 -0.60
N GLU A 2 27.57 -11.06 -1.06
CA GLU A 2 26.32 -10.45 -1.56
C GLU A 2 25.89 -11.23 -2.81
N ASN A 3 24.62 -11.65 -2.84
CA ASN A 3 24.07 -12.23 -4.06
C ASN A 3 24.11 -11.15 -5.16
N PRO A 4 24.48 -11.49 -6.40
CA PRO A 4 24.45 -10.54 -7.51
C PRO A 4 23.04 -9.95 -7.64
N GLN A 5 22.95 -8.65 -7.94
CA GLN A 5 21.66 -8.00 -8.20
C GLN A 5 20.95 -8.71 -9.37
N PRO A 6 19.63 -8.97 -9.26
CA PRO A 6 18.87 -9.61 -10.34
C PRO A 6 18.81 -8.70 -11.57
N THR A 7 18.56 -9.26 -12.76
CA THR A 7 18.26 -8.45 -13.94
C THR A 7 16.91 -7.74 -13.81
N ILE A 8 16.65 -6.76 -14.67
CA ILE A 8 15.36 -6.04 -14.66
C ILE A 8 14.20 -6.99 -14.99
N GLU A 9 14.40 -7.96 -15.90
CA GLU A 9 13.41 -8.98 -16.25
C GLU A 9 13.12 -9.91 -15.06
N GLU A 10 14.18 -10.36 -14.37
CA GLU A 10 14.05 -11.19 -13.17
C GLU A 10 13.32 -10.45 -12.06
N LEU A 11 13.63 -9.16 -11.88
CA LEU A 11 12.97 -8.31 -10.90
C LEU A 11 11.48 -8.14 -11.21
N LEU A 12 11.13 -7.83 -12.46
CA LEU A 12 9.74 -7.67 -12.90
C LEU A 12 8.94 -8.97 -12.76
N LYS A 13 9.54 -10.12 -13.09
CA LYS A 13 8.93 -11.44 -12.89
C LYS A 13 8.68 -11.74 -11.41
N ASN A 14 9.62 -11.38 -10.54
CA ASN A 14 9.44 -11.53 -9.11
C ASN A 14 8.34 -10.60 -8.58
N MET A 15 8.27 -9.35 -9.07
CA MET A 15 7.19 -8.42 -8.73
C MET A 15 5.83 -9.02 -9.09
N GLU A 16 5.67 -9.55 -10.30
CA GLU A 16 4.42 -10.18 -10.76
C GLU A 16 3.94 -11.31 -9.85
N LYS A 17 4.86 -12.18 -9.42
CA LYS A 17 4.58 -13.26 -8.47
C LYS A 17 4.08 -12.73 -7.13
N ILE A 18 4.72 -11.67 -6.62
CA ILE A 18 4.41 -11.12 -5.29
C ILE A 18 3.15 -10.24 -5.32
N SER A 19 2.88 -9.51 -6.40
CA SER A 19 1.66 -8.72 -6.57
C SER A 19 0.45 -9.54 -6.97
N GLY A 20 0.63 -10.81 -7.36
CA GLY A 20 -0.46 -11.66 -7.85
C GLY A 20 -1.08 -11.16 -9.17
N GLY A 21 -0.30 -10.44 -9.99
CA GLY A 21 -0.75 -9.87 -11.25
C GLY A 21 0.29 -8.95 -11.89
N ASP A 22 0.06 -8.59 -13.15
CA ASP A 22 1.01 -7.82 -13.97
C ASP A 22 1.42 -6.49 -13.30
N PRO A 23 2.72 -6.27 -13.01
CA PRO A 23 3.24 -5.02 -12.48
C PRO A 23 3.40 -3.98 -13.59
N ARG A 24 2.34 -3.70 -14.36
CA ARG A 24 2.34 -2.81 -15.52
C ARG A 24 3.05 -1.47 -15.29
N PRO A 25 2.82 -0.73 -14.17
CA PRO A 25 3.53 0.53 -13.93
C PRO A 25 5.05 0.35 -13.89
N MET A 26 5.53 -0.74 -13.30
CA MET A 26 6.97 -1.02 -13.20
C MET A 26 7.54 -1.46 -14.55
N ARG A 27 6.78 -2.21 -15.36
CA ARG A 27 7.20 -2.55 -16.74
C ARG A 27 7.36 -1.31 -17.61
N VAL A 28 6.47 -0.34 -17.48
CA VAL A 28 6.56 0.94 -18.22
C VAL A 28 7.73 1.76 -17.67
N LEU A 29 7.86 1.89 -16.35
CA LEU A 29 8.95 2.63 -15.73
C LEU A 29 10.32 2.04 -16.09
N ALA A 30 10.45 0.72 -16.19
CA ALA A 30 11.69 0.04 -16.57
C ALA A 30 12.22 0.46 -17.95
N GLN A 31 11.33 0.81 -18.90
CA GLN A 31 11.72 1.27 -20.24
C GLN A 31 12.28 2.69 -20.24
N ILE A 32 11.99 3.47 -19.19
CA ILE A 32 12.40 4.87 -19.05
C ILE A 32 13.60 4.98 -18.12
N ASN A 33 13.50 4.35 -16.93
CA ASN A 33 14.53 4.35 -15.91
C ASN A 33 14.49 3.06 -15.08
N PRO A 34 15.27 2.03 -15.46
CA PRO A 34 15.29 0.76 -14.75
C PRO A 34 15.89 0.88 -13.34
N ALA A 35 16.80 1.82 -13.10
CA ALA A 35 17.41 2.04 -11.78
C ALA A 35 16.35 2.39 -10.72
N PHE A 36 15.33 3.17 -11.07
CA PHE A 36 14.22 3.46 -10.15
C PHE A 36 13.36 2.23 -9.81
N VAL A 37 13.26 1.25 -10.71
CA VAL A 37 12.53 0.00 -10.41
C VAL A 37 13.29 -0.83 -9.37
N PHE A 38 14.61 -0.86 -9.45
CA PHE A 38 15.46 -1.47 -8.42
C PHE A 38 15.32 -0.76 -7.07
N GLU A 39 15.32 0.57 -7.06
CA GLU A 39 15.13 1.32 -5.81
C GLU A 39 13.74 1.10 -5.21
N GLN A 40 12.69 1.06 -6.04
CA GLN A 40 11.35 0.73 -5.59
C GLN A 40 11.28 -0.67 -4.96
N ALA A 41 11.96 -1.65 -5.56
CA ALA A 41 12.05 -3.00 -5.03
C ALA A 41 12.80 -3.05 -3.69
N ARG A 42 13.92 -2.32 -3.58
CA ARG A 42 14.72 -2.18 -2.36
C ARG A 42 13.91 -1.54 -1.24
N SER A 43 13.22 -0.43 -1.51
CA SER A 43 12.37 0.28 -0.56
C SER A 43 11.26 -0.64 -0.03
N ARG A 44 10.58 -1.36 -0.92
CA ARG A 44 9.58 -2.37 -0.52
C ARG A 44 10.20 -3.46 0.36
N LYS A 45 11.36 -4.02 -0.03
CA LYS A 45 12.05 -5.05 0.75
C LYS A 45 12.40 -4.55 2.15
N PHE A 46 12.97 -3.35 2.26
CA PHE A 46 13.29 -2.71 3.53
C PHE A 46 12.07 -2.68 4.46
N VAL A 47 10.93 -2.15 3.98
CA VAL A 47 9.70 -2.08 4.79
C VAL A 47 9.21 -3.47 5.17
N MET A 48 9.22 -4.44 4.25
CA MET A 48 8.74 -5.80 4.51
C MET A 48 9.63 -6.59 5.48
N ASP A 49 10.93 -6.32 5.52
CA ASP A 49 11.90 -7.02 6.39
C ASP A 49 11.96 -6.45 7.82
N LEU A 50 11.37 -5.26 8.09
CA LEU A 50 11.34 -4.71 9.45
C LEU A 50 10.68 -5.69 10.46
N PRO A 51 11.26 -5.93 11.64
CA PRO A 51 10.87 -7.06 12.48
C PRO A 51 9.62 -6.81 13.34
N LEU A 52 9.29 -5.53 13.61
CA LEU A 52 8.33 -5.17 14.65
C LEU A 52 6.87 -5.39 14.26
N ILE A 53 6.55 -5.30 12.97
CA ILE A 53 5.19 -5.49 12.46
C ILE A 53 5.17 -6.77 11.64
N PRO A 54 4.40 -7.81 12.03
CA PRO A 54 4.25 -9.00 11.22
C PRO A 54 3.78 -8.70 9.79
N ALA A 55 4.23 -9.49 8.81
CA ALA A 55 3.96 -9.26 7.39
C ALA A 55 2.46 -9.09 7.08
N LYS A 56 1.59 -9.89 7.74
CA LYS A 56 0.14 -9.78 7.63
C LYS A 56 -0.37 -8.36 7.87
N TYR A 57 0.06 -7.73 8.97
CA TYR A 57 -0.39 -6.38 9.32
C TYR A 57 0.17 -5.33 8.37
N LYS A 58 1.40 -5.49 7.86
CA LYS A 58 1.91 -4.60 6.80
C LYS A 58 1.05 -4.65 5.55
N HIS A 59 0.60 -5.84 5.15
CA HIS A 59 -0.33 -6.00 4.03
C HIS A 59 -1.67 -5.31 4.27
N LEU A 60 -2.27 -5.49 5.45
CA LEU A 60 -3.52 -4.83 5.82
C LEU A 60 -3.37 -3.29 5.86
N ILE A 61 -2.26 -2.77 6.38
CA ILE A 61 -1.95 -1.34 6.36
C ILE A 61 -1.84 -0.82 4.92
N MET A 62 -1.12 -1.52 4.04
CA MET A 62 -1.01 -1.13 2.63
C MET A 62 -2.38 -1.09 1.94
N VAL A 63 -3.23 -2.10 2.17
CA VAL A 63 -4.61 -2.13 1.64
C VAL A 63 -5.44 -0.96 2.17
N ALA A 64 -5.42 -0.73 3.49
CA ALA A 64 -6.13 0.36 4.14
C ALA A 64 -5.71 1.75 3.62
N VAL A 65 -4.40 1.99 3.49
CA VAL A 65 -3.85 3.25 2.97
C VAL A 65 -4.25 3.45 1.51
N ALA A 66 -4.13 2.43 0.66
CA ALA A 66 -4.50 2.53 -0.76
C ALA A 66 -5.99 2.84 -0.95
N ALA A 67 -6.86 2.23 -0.14
CA ALA A 67 -8.30 2.51 -0.15
C ALA A 67 -8.60 3.93 0.36
N ALA A 68 -7.94 4.39 1.43
CA ALA A 68 -8.15 5.72 2.00
C ALA A 68 -7.75 6.86 1.04
N VAL A 69 -6.69 6.66 0.24
CA VAL A 69 -6.23 7.61 -0.80
C VAL A 69 -6.91 7.40 -2.15
N GLU A 70 -7.91 6.52 -2.23
CA GLU A 70 -8.75 6.30 -3.41
C GLU A 70 -7.97 5.87 -4.66
N SER A 71 -6.86 5.16 -4.48
CA SER A 71 -6.10 4.60 -5.60
C SER A 71 -6.63 3.22 -5.97
N GLU A 72 -7.44 3.13 -7.03
CA GLU A 72 -8.02 1.88 -7.51
C GLU A 72 -6.94 0.83 -7.86
N LEU A 73 -5.90 1.27 -8.57
CA LEU A 73 -4.78 0.41 -8.95
C LEU A 73 -4.04 -0.12 -7.72
N CYS A 74 -3.64 0.76 -6.79
CA CYS A 74 -2.93 0.34 -5.58
C CYS A 74 -3.78 -0.56 -4.71
N THR A 75 -5.08 -0.27 -4.58
CA THR A 75 -6.02 -1.09 -3.80
C THR A 75 -6.06 -2.50 -4.37
N THR A 76 -6.26 -2.63 -5.68
CA THR A 76 -6.31 -3.94 -6.34
C THR A 76 -4.98 -4.69 -6.23
N THR A 77 -3.85 -4.02 -6.47
CA THR A 77 -2.51 -4.62 -6.40
C THR A 77 -2.15 -5.08 -4.99
N PHE A 78 -2.42 -4.26 -3.96
CA PHE A 78 -2.12 -4.64 -2.58
C PHE A 78 -3.04 -5.74 -2.05
N MET A 79 -4.32 -5.76 -2.44
CA MET A 79 -5.21 -6.87 -2.10
C MET A 79 -4.77 -8.19 -2.73
N LYS A 80 -4.35 -8.18 -4.00
CA LYS A 80 -3.80 -9.38 -4.65
C LYS A 80 -2.50 -9.85 -3.98
N GLY A 81 -1.59 -8.93 -3.65
CA GLY A 81 -0.36 -9.26 -2.92
C GLY A 81 -0.62 -9.76 -1.49
N ALA A 82 -1.60 -9.19 -0.80
CA ALA A 82 -2.04 -9.66 0.52
C ALA A 82 -2.61 -11.09 0.45
N LYS A 83 -3.41 -11.39 -0.58
CA LYS A 83 -3.92 -12.75 -0.83
C LYS A 83 -2.78 -13.74 -1.06
N VAL A 84 -1.76 -13.39 -1.84
CA VAL A 84 -0.55 -14.23 -2.04
C VAL A 84 0.17 -14.47 -0.71
N ALA A 85 0.17 -13.48 0.20
CA ALA A 85 0.74 -13.59 1.54
C ALA A 85 -0.16 -14.31 2.57
N GLY A 86 -1.31 -14.85 2.15
CA GLY A 86 -2.21 -15.63 3.01
C GLY A 86 -3.19 -14.80 3.84
N VAL A 87 -3.33 -13.50 3.58
CA VAL A 87 -4.34 -12.64 4.23
C VAL A 87 -5.72 -12.99 3.68
N SER A 88 -6.72 -13.14 4.57
CA SER A 88 -8.08 -13.50 4.15
C SER A 88 -8.84 -12.31 3.56
N LYS A 89 -9.91 -12.60 2.81
CA LYS A 89 -10.81 -11.56 2.26
C LYS A 89 -11.58 -10.86 3.37
N GLU A 90 -11.88 -11.56 4.45
CA GLU A 90 -12.53 -11.03 5.65
C GLU A 90 -11.61 -10.03 6.37
N GLU A 91 -10.33 -10.36 6.57
CA GLU A 91 -9.35 -9.45 7.16
C GLU A 91 -9.15 -8.19 6.31
N MET A 92 -9.10 -8.34 4.97
CA MET A 92 -9.01 -7.21 4.05
C MET A 92 -10.26 -6.32 4.10
N ALA A 93 -11.45 -6.90 4.18
CA ALA A 93 -12.69 -6.16 4.31
C ALA A 93 -12.75 -5.36 5.63
N GLU A 94 -12.32 -5.97 6.73
CA GLU A 94 -12.22 -5.28 8.03
C GLU A 94 -11.21 -4.12 7.98
N ALA A 95 -10.05 -4.31 7.37
CA ALA A 95 -9.07 -3.22 7.20
C ALA A 95 -9.62 -2.02 6.40
N ILE A 96 -10.46 -2.27 5.39
CA ILE A 96 -11.15 -1.20 4.65
C ILE A 96 -12.17 -0.48 5.53
N MET A 97 -12.91 -1.20 6.39
CA MET A 97 -13.85 -0.58 7.35
C MET A 97 -13.12 0.29 8.37
N VAL A 98 -11.97 -0.16 8.87
CA VAL A 98 -11.08 0.62 9.74
C VAL A 98 -10.59 1.89 9.02
N ALA A 99 -10.14 1.76 7.76
CA ALA A 99 -9.72 2.90 6.95
C ALA A 99 -10.85 3.92 6.74
N ARG A 100 -12.07 3.44 6.46
CA ARG A 100 -13.27 4.27 6.32
C ARG A 100 -13.53 5.06 7.61
N GLN A 101 -13.50 4.42 8.77
CA GLN A 101 -13.74 5.08 10.05
C GLN A 101 -12.66 6.13 10.35
N ALA A 102 -11.39 5.82 10.12
CA ALA A 102 -10.29 6.77 10.29
C ALA A 102 -10.46 7.99 9.38
N LYS A 103 -10.80 7.78 8.09
CA LYS A 103 -11.07 8.87 7.15
C LYS A 103 -12.29 9.70 7.54
N ALA A 104 -13.40 9.07 7.95
CA ALA A 104 -14.61 9.76 8.37
C ALA A 104 -14.38 10.67 9.59
N ALA A 105 -13.52 10.26 10.55
CA ALA A 105 -13.19 11.08 11.72
C ALA A 105 -12.57 12.44 11.34
N THR A 106 -11.84 12.50 10.22
CA THR A 106 -11.23 13.76 9.74
C THR A 106 -12.27 14.82 9.36
N ILE A 107 -13.49 14.42 8.99
CA ILE A 107 -14.58 15.35 8.65
C ILE A 107 -14.99 16.16 9.88
N PHE A 108 -15.12 15.51 11.04
CA PHE A 108 -15.44 16.19 12.29
C PHE A 108 -14.27 17.07 12.75
N ALA A 109 -13.04 16.58 12.65
CA ALA A 109 -11.85 17.37 13.02
C ALA A 109 -11.73 18.64 12.16
N ALA A 110 -12.01 18.55 10.87
CA ALA A 110 -11.96 19.68 9.94
C ALA A 110 -13.08 20.71 10.16
N SER A 111 -14.16 20.36 10.86
CA SER A 111 -15.29 21.27 11.10
C SER A 111 -15.25 21.94 12.48
N VAL A 112 -14.25 21.67 13.32
CA VAL A 112 -14.15 22.20 14.70
C VAL A 112 -14.17 23.73 14.69
N ASP A 113 -13.30 24.38 13.93
CA ASP A 113 -13.22 25.85 13.87
C ASP A 113 -14.57 26.48 13.46
N GLY A 114 -15.29 25.84 12.53
CA GLY A 114 -16.60 26.28 12.09
C GLY A 114 -17.66 26.21 13.19
N PHE A 115 -17.65 25.13 14.00
CA PHE A 115 -18.54 25.02 15.16
C PHE A 115 -18.15 26.00 16.26
N GLU A 116 -16.87 26.19 16.53
CA GLU A 116 -16.38 27.13 17.53
C GLU A 116 -16.81 28.57 17.20
N GLU A 117 -16.79 28.97 15.92
CA GLU A 117 -17.28 30.28 15.52
C GLU A 117 -18.78 30.46 15.80
N LEU A 118 -19.60 29.48 15.42
CA LEU A 118 -21.06 29.53 15.61
C LEU A 118 -21.49 29.57 17.07
N LEU A 119 -20.66 29.03 17.98
CA LEU A 119 -20.95 28.99 19.42
C LEU A 119 -20.58 30.28 20.16
N LYS A 120 -19.81 31.19 19.55
CA LYS A 120 -19.43 32.48 20.18
C LYS A 120 -20.59 33.47 20.30
N ASP A 121 -21.64 33.28 19.48
CA ASP A 121 -22.82 34.16 19.41
C ASP A 121 -23.98 33.72 20.32
N THR A 122 -23.75 32.71 21.18
CA THR A 122 -24.69 32.21 22.21
C THR A 122 -24.17 32.48 23.62
#